data_AF-A0A259PUZ9-F1
#
_entry.id   AF-A0A259PUZ9-F1
#
_cell.length_a   1.000
_cell.length_b   1.000
_cell.length_c   1.000
_cell.angle_alpha   90.00
_cell.angle_beta   90.00
_cell.angle_gamma   90.00
#
_symmetry.space_group_name_H-M   'P 1'
#
loop_
_entity.id
_entity.type
_entity.pdbx_description
1 polymer ?
#
loop_
_entity_poly.entity_id
_entity_poly.type
_entity_poly.pdbx_seq_one_letter_code
_entity_poly.pdbx_strand_id
1 'polypeptide(L)'
;MKLISVSPLRVNRRPRVLRSGIHLAVLFSLLCLLPGPSWAGDAVVTASQAGAGVPGPTGADLQDWLQRISRAAKERSYSGTFVVQSGGRIVTSTIDHYVEPGSMLERVETLDGERRIMVCHNDQTRTILPDARLIVVEDLHADFSFPRMLKAPHADVSAFYTMKREGHERCAGYVCDITRIKPNDDLRYGYRLWTERGSGLLVKAQTLDAQGKVLDQVAFTQLNLNPKPRPNLVTQALQGTEGYQVEHMRASPTSARAQGWTLAKPVPGFESVGTYQRRLVLRGKPVEVTQWLFSDGLASVSLFAGPTTDSQRQGASLHMGDTNALLDRKGSWSVIVVGAVPDKTLHLFADSLTRLH
;
A
#
# COMPACT_ATOMS: atom_id res chain seq x y z
N MET A 1 -55.53 35.98 -39.13
CA MET A 1 -55.23 36.10 -37.67
C MET A 1 -54.56 34.82 -37.20
N LYS A 2 -53.40 34.98 -36.54
CA LYS A 2 -52.68 34.06 -35.61
C LYS A 2 -52.78 32.53 -35.76
N LEU A 3 -51.60 31.95 -36.06
CA LEU A 3 -50.90 30.84 -35.39
C LEU A 3 -51.71 29.88 -34.49
N ILE A 4 -51.58 28.57 -34.77
CA ILE A 4 -51.41 27.53 -33.74
C ILE A 4 -50.28 26.60 -34.19
N SER A 5 -49.18 26.63 -33.45
CA SER A 5 -48.00 25.77 -33.59
C SER A 5 -48.23 24.45 -32.83
N VAL A 6 -47.96 23.33 -33.51
CA VAL A 6 -48.06 21.97 -32.97
C VAL A 6 -46.64 21.50 -32.59
N SER A 7 -46.46 21.12 -31.32
CA SER A 7 -45.28 20.40 -30.83
C SER A 7 -45.66 18.95 -30.52
N PRO A 8 -44.87 17.94 -30.94
CA PRO A 8 -44.95 16.62 -30.34
C PRO A 8 -43.67 16.23 -29.58
N LEU A 9 -43.89 15.91 -28.30
CA LEU A 9 -43.39 14.72 -27.59
C LEU A 9 -41.90 14.36 -27.72
N ARG A 10 -41.10 14.88 -26.78
CA ARG A 10 -39.79 14.30 -26.42
C ARG A 10 -40.00 13.13 -25.44
N VAL A 11 -39.77 11.91 -25.94
CA VAL A 11 -39.65 10.68 -25.14
C VAL A 11 -38.34 10.74 -24.33
N ASN A 12 -38.49 10.89 -23.03
CA ASN A 12 -37.40 10.94 -22.06
C ASN A 12 -36.98 9.51 -21.68
N ARG A 13 -36.00 8.93 -22.38
CA ARG A 13 -35.37 7.66 -21.97
C ARG A 13 -34.22 7.95 -21.00
N ARG A 14 -34.49 7.78 -19.70
CA ARG A 14 -33.46 7.64 -18.66
C ARG A 14 -32.76 6.28 -18.81
N PRO A 15 -31.42 6.18 -18.87
CA PRO A 15 -30.74 4.96 -18.48
C PRO A 15 -30.57 4.94 -16.95
N ARG A 16 -30.91 3.79 -16.36
CA ARG A 16 -30.70 3.46 -14.94
C ARG A 16 -29.22 3.60 -14.58
N VAL A 17 -28.87 4.58 -13.75
CA VAL A 17 -27.56 4.66 -13.11
C VAL A 17 -27.52 3.61 -12.01
N LEU A 18 -26.58 2.68 -12.15
CA LEU A 18 -26.33 1.58 -11.24
C LEU A 18 -25.90 2.13 -9.88
N ARG A 19 -26.60 1.68 -8.85
CA ARG A 19 -26.31 1.94 -7.44
C ARG A 19 -25.04 1.17 -7.05
N SER A 20 -23.95 1.86 -6.73
CA SER A 20 -23.06 1.44 -5.65
C SER A 20 -22.33 2.66 -5.14
N GLY A 21 -22.42 2.88 -3.84
CA GLY A 21 -21.76 3.97 -3.13
C GLY A 21 -20.99 3.37 -1.98
N ILE A 22 -19.95 4.09 -1.56
CA ILE A 22 -18.82 3.71 -0.67
C ILE A 22 -17.65 3.30 -1.55
N HIS A 23 -16.63 4.15 -1.69
CA HIS A 23 -15.21 3.85 -1.99
C HIS A 23 -14.51 5.17 -2.33
N LEU A 24 -13.78 5.80 -1.39
CA LEU A 24 -12.84 6.86 -1.79
C LEU A 24 -11.69 7.20 -0.83
N ALA A 25 -11.28 6.33 0.09
CA ALA A 25 -10.27 6.73 1.10
C ALA A 25 -9.18 5.73 1.42
N VAL A 26 -9.46 4.45 1.15
CA VAL A 26 -8.57 3.32 1.44
C VAL A 26 -8.00 2.74 0.15
N LEU A 27 -8.46 3.23 -1.01
CA LEU A 27 -8.32 2.55 -2.29
C LEU A 27 -7.03 2.85 -3.06
N PHE A 28 -6.23 3.83 -2.67
CA PHE A 28 -5.12 4.27 -3.53
C PHE A 28 -3.86 3.39 -3.47
N SER A 29 -3.85 2.40 -2.58
CA SER A 29 -2.91 1.28 -2.59
C SER A 29 -3.60 -0.09 -2.70
N LEU A 30 -4.94 -0.13 -2.84
CA LEU A 30 -5.73 -1.38 -2.81
C LEU A 30 -6.59 -1.68 -4.05
N LEU A 31 -6.65 -0.82 -5.06
CA LEU A 31 -7.50 -1.07 -6.24
C LEU A 31 -6.75 -1.77 -7.38
N CYS A 32 -6.40 -3.04 -7.19
CA CYS A 32 -6.05 -3.96 -8.29
C CYS A 32 -6.88 -5.24 -8.28
N LEU A 33 -7.88 -5.37 -7.39
CA LEU A 33 -8.40 -6.68 -7.04
C LEU A 33 -9.93 -6.74 -6.84
N LEU A 34 -10.72 -6.62 -7.93
CA LEU A 34 -12.12 -7.09 -7.93
C LEU A 34 -12.34 -8.31 -8.86
N PRO A 35 -13.28 -9.25 -8.56
CA PRO A 35 -13.29 -10.64 -9.04
C PRO A 35 -14.21 -10.96 -10.24
N GLY A 36 -13.83 -11.98 -11.00
CA GLY A 36 -14.73 -12.93 -11.67
C GLY A 36 -14.51 -14.36 -11.10
N PRO A 37 -15.49 -15.28 -11.17
CA PRO A 37 -15.38 -16.57 -10.49
C PRO A 37 -14.63 -17.59 -11.36
N SER A 38 -13.62 -18.30 -10.82
CA SER A 38 -13.51 -19.75 -11.04
C SER A 38 -12.42 -20.50 -10.24
N TRP A 39 -12.90 -21.59 -9.61
CA TRP A 39 -12.39 -22.97 -9.52
C TRP A 39 -10.96 -23.25 -9.02
N ALA A 40 -10.93 -23.94 -7.87
CA ALA A 40 -9.75 -24.40 -7.14
C ALA A 40 -9.15 -25.69 -7.73
N GLY A 41 -7.84 -25.82 -7.59
CA GLY A 41 -7.10 -27.08 -7.72
C GLY A 41 -5.89 -27.06 -6.79
N ASP A 42 -5.91 -27.92 -5.77
CA ASP A 42 -4.85 -28.06 -4.77
C ASP A 42 -3.65 -28.83 -5.33
N ALA A 43 -2.45 -28.39 -4.97
CA ALA A 43 -1.26 -29.23 -5.04
C ALA A 43 -0.37 -29.00 -3.79
N VAL A 44 -0.26 -30.07 -3.00
CA VAL A 44 0.60 -30.19 -1.82
C VAL A 44 2.03 -30.47 -2.30
N VAL A 45 3.02 -29.74 -1.76
CA VAL A 45 4.42 -30.19 -1.79
C VAL A 45 5.03 -30.07 -0.40
N THR A 46 5.50 -31.23 0.05
CA THR A 46 6.18 -31.57 1.30
C THR A 46 7.53 -30.86 1.49
N ALA A 47 7.78 -30.43 2.73
CA ALA A 47 9.05 -29.89 3.18
C ALA A 47 10.10 -30.99 3.45
N SER A 48 11.40 -30.67 3.28
CA SER A 48 12.47 -31.42 3.93
C SER A 48 13.74 -30.58 4.20
N GLN A 49 14.01 -30.51 5.49
CA GLN A 49 15.27 -30.54 6.26
C GLN A 49 16.36 -29.45 6.21
N ALA A 50 16.91 -29.29 7.41
CA ALA A 50 17.68 -28.20 7.98
C ALA A 50 19.19 -28.37 7.83
N GLY A 51 19.88 -27.24 7.68
CA GLY A 51 21.32 -27.09 7.78
C GLY A 51 21.71 -26.18 8.95
N ALA A 52 22.84 -26.52 9.58
CA ALA A 52 23.38 -26.05 10.85
C ALA A 52 23.49 -24.53 11.03
N GLY A 53 23.32 -24.09 12.28
CA GLY A 53 23.24 -22.68 12.69
C GLY A 53 24.56 -21.94 12.61
N VAL A 54 24.61 -20.97 11.70
CA VAL A 54 25.48 -19.79 11.80
C VAL A 54 24.98 -18.92 12.96
N PRO A 55 25.84 -18.30 13.78
CA PRO A 55 25.41 -17.39 14.84
C PRO A 55 24.42 -16.37 14.27
N GLY A 56 23.26 -16.27 14.91
CA GLY A 56 22.21 -15.37 14.47
C GLY A 56 22.72 -13.92 14.47
N PRO A 57 22.40 -13.13 13.43
CA PRO A 57 22.71 -11.71 13.44
C PRO A 57 22.11 -11.03 14.69
N THR A 58 22.85 -10.09 15.25
CA THR A 58 22.43 -9.27 16.40
C THR A 58 21.32 -8.29 16.01
N GLY A 59 20.71 -7.62 16.99
CA GLY A 59 19.68 -6.61 16.71
C GLY A 59 20.19 -5.41 15.89
N ALA A 60 21.43 -4.98 16.14
CA ALA A 60 22.09 -3.96 15.33
C ALA A 60 22.25 -4.38 13.86
N ASP A 61 22.53 -5.66 13.61
CA ASP A 61 22.70 -6.18 12.26
C ASP A 61 21.41 -6.11 11.43
N LEU A 62 20.23 -6.27 12.03
CA LEU A 62 18.94 -6.16 11.33
C LEU A 62 18.65 -4.70 10.95
N GLN A 63 18.81 -3.77 11.89
CA GLN A 63 18.56 -2.35 11.64
C GLN A 63 19.45 -1.83 10.51
N ASP A 64 20.76 -2.14 10.57
CA ASP A 64 21.74 -1.75 9.55
C ASP A 64 21.43 -2.39 8.20
N TRP A 65 20.98 -3.64 8.20
CA TRP A 65 20.58 -4.34 6.98
C TRP A 65 19.35 -3.72 6.33
N LEU A 66 18.32 -3.39 7.12
CA LEU A 66 17.11 -2.71 6.63
C LEU A 66 17.44 -1.32 6.08
N GLN A 67 18.27 -0.55 6.78
CA GLN A 67 18.73 0.77 6.31
C GLN A 67 19.47 0.67 4.98
N ARG A 68 20.34 -0.33 4.82
CA ARG A 68 21.09 -0.56 3.57
C ARG A 68 20.17 -0.80 2.38
N ILE A 69 19.13 -1.63 2.54
CA ILE A 69 18.18 -1.95 1.46
C ILE A 69 17.28 -0.76 1.16
N SER A 70 16.81 -0.05 2.19
CA SER A 70 16.02 1.18 2.00
C SER A 70 16.83 2.24 1.27
N ARG A 71 18.12 2.38 1.59
CA ARG A 71 19.04 3.27 0.88
C ARG A 71 19.23 2.84 -0.57
N ALA A 72 19.46 1.55 -0.83
CA ALA A 72 19.60 1.03 -2.19
C ALA A 72 18.36 1.30 -3.06
N ALA A 73 17.16 1.14 -2.50
CA ALA A 73 15.91 1.44 -3.19
C ALA A 73 15.73 2.94 -3.48
N LYS A 74 16.22 3.83 -2.61
CA LYS A 74 16.06 5.29 -2.76
C LYS A 74 17.11 5.93 -3.65
N GLU A 75 18.38 5.52 -3.53
CA GLU A 75 19.52 6.24 -4.10
C GLU A 75 20.00 5.68 -5.43
N ARG A 76 19.61 4.46 -5.79
CA ARG A 76 20.05 3.84 -7.05
C ARG A 76 19.02 4.03 -8.13
N SER A 77 19.47 4.31 -9.35
CA SER A 77 18.61 4.25 -10.53
C SER A 77 18.44 2.81 -11.01
N TYR A 78 17.20 2.41 -11.26
CA TYR A 78 16.85 1.09 -11.80
C TYR A 78 15.55 1.15 -12.60
N SER A 79 15.37 0.24 -13.53
CA SER A 79 14.10 0.08 -14.24
C SER A 79 13.82 -1.38 -14.54
N GLY A 80 12.57 -1.71 -14.81
CA GLY A 80 12.23 -3.09 -15.10
C GLY A 80 10.75 -3.39 -15.07
N THR A 81 10.46 -4.68 -15.18
CA THR A 81 9.12 -5.25 -15.05
C THR A 81 9.09 -6.11 -13.82
N PHE A 82 8.05 -5.95 -13.01
CA PHE A 82 7.81 -6.76 -11.83
C PHE A 82 6.38 -7.25 -11.82
N VAL A 83 6.17 -8.34 -11.09
CA VAL A 83 4.86 -8.92 -10.83
C VAL A 83 4.54 -8.80 -9.35
N VAL A 84 3.29 -8.48 -9.06
CA VAL A 84 2.71 -8.56 -7.72
C VAL A 84 1.72 -9.71 -7.73
N GLN A 85 1.97 -10.72 -6.91
CA GLN A 85 1.07 -11.82 -6.66
C GLN A 85 0.43 -11.65 -5.29
N SER A 86 -0.90 -11.53 -5.27
CA SER A 86 -1.66 -11.32 -4.04
C SER A 86 -3.06 -11.92 -4.15
N GLY A 87 -3.48 -12.66 -3.11
CA GLY A 87 -4.81 -13.27 -3.08
C GLY A 87 -5.14 -14.16 -4.30
N GLY A 88 -4.12 -14.84 -4.86
CA GLY A 88 -4.25 -15.69 -6.05
C GLY A 88 -4.30 -14.94 -7.38
N ARG A 89 -4.15 -13.61 -7.41
CA ARG A 89 -4.04 -12.83 -8.64
C ARG A 89 -2.61 -12.40 -8.87
N ILE A 90 -2.25 -12.20 -10.14
CA ILE A 90 -0.96 -11.69 -10.56
C ILE A 90 -1.22 -10.42 -11.37
N VAL A 91 -0.53 -9.34 -11.02
CA VAL A 91 -0.56 -8.06 -11.72
C VAL A 91 0.84 -7.70 -12.13
N THR A 92 1.04 -7.46 -13.41
CA THR A 92 2.30 -7.04 -14.00
C THR A 92 2.37 -5.51 -14.00
N SER A 93 3.53 -4.97 -13.65
CA SER A 93 3.80 -3.53 -13.67
C SER A 93 5.21 -3.24 -14.15
N THR A 94 5.42 -2.06 -14.71
CA THR A 94 6.75 -1.53 -15.01
C THR A 94 7.12 -0.45 -14.02
N ILE A 95 8.39 -0.38 -13.65
CA ILE A 95 8.97 0.71 -12.86
C ILE A 95 10.15 1.33 -13.60
N ASP A 96 10.21 2.65 -13.55
CA ASP A 96 11.31 3.49 -13.96
C ASP A 96 11.67 4.38 -12.76
N HIS A 97 12.76 4.09 -12.04
CA HIS A 97 13.21 4.87 -10.90
C HIS A 97 14.59 5.48 -11.20
N TYR A 98 14.65 6.80 -11.15
CA TYR A 98 15.83 7.59 -11.52
C TYR A 98 16.16 8.57 -10.41
N VAL A 99 17.44 8.59 -10.06
CA VAL A 99 17.99 9.46 -9.02
C VAL A 99 19.10 10.31 -9.61
N GLU A 100 18.95 11.62 -9.50
CA GLU A 100 19.96 12.63 -9.79
C GLU A 100 20.16 13.51 -8.55
N PRO A 101 21.29 14.24 -8.42
CA PRO A 101 21.49 15.14 -7.30
C PRO A 101 20.33 16.15 -7.14
N GLY A 102 19.58 16.02 -6.04
CA GLY A 102 18.43 16.89 -5.75
C GLY A 102 17.14 16.60 -6.53
N SER A 103 17.10 15.51 -7.32
CA SER A 103 15.91 15.13 -8.08
C SER A 103 15.72 13.62 -8.14
N MET A 104 14.55 13.15 -7.71
CA MET A 104 14.11 11.77 -7.84
C MET A 104 12.87 11.72 -8.74
N LEU A 105 12.93 10.89 -9.77
CA LEU A 105 11.83 10.64 -10.70
C LEU A 105 11.47 9.16 -10.64
N GLU A 106 10.22 8.87 -10.32
CA GLU A 106 9.69 7.51 -10.35
C GLU A 106 8.47 7.46 -11.25
N ARG A 107 8.34 6.39 -12.04
CA ARG A 107 7.10 6.05 -12.73
C ARG A 107 6.81 4.58 -12.53
N VAL A 108 5.58 4.31 -12.14
CA VAL A 108 5.03 2.95 -12.06
C VAL A 108 3.79 2.89 -12.94
N GLU A 109 3.75 1.92 -13.84
CA GLU A 109 2.58 1.68 -14.70
C GLU A 109 2.09 0.24 -14.51
N THR A 110 0.81 0.11 -14.22
CA THR A 110 0.11 -1.18 -14.18
C THR A 110 -0.24 -1.61 -15.60
N LEU A 111 0.19 -2.81 -15.99
CA LEU A 111 0.03 -3.36 -17.34
C LEU A 111 -1.17 -4.30 -17.47
N ASP A 112 -1.66 -4.86 -16.36
CA ASP A 112 -2.79 -5.78 -16.33
C ASP A 112 -4.01 -5.14 -15.69
N GLY A 113 -5.19 -5.33 -16.29
CA GLY A 113 -6.45 -4.81 -15.75
C GLY A 113 -6.65 -3.31 -16.05
N GLU A 114 -7.14 -2.55 -15.07
CA GLU A 114 -7.32 -1.10 -15.21
C GLU A 114 -5.96 -0.41 -15.28
N ARG A 115 -5.72 0.31 -16.37
CA ARG A 115 -4.45 0.99 -16.59
C ARG A 115 -4.31 2.12 -15.57
N ARG A 116 -3.23 2.09 -14.80
CA ARG A 116 -2.88 3.13 -13.81
C ARG A 116 -1.44 3.55 -14.00
N ILE A 117 -1.21 4.86 -14.05
CA ILE A 117 0.14 5.43 -14.15
C ILE A 117 0.38 6.30 -12.93
N MET A 118 1.33 5.92 -12.09
CA MET A 118 1.82 6.73 -11.00
C MET A 118 3.13 7.37 -11.44
N VAL A 119 3.25 8.68 -11.27
CA VAL A 119 4.51 9.40 -11.42
C VAL A 119 4.81 10.17 -10.14
N CYS A 120 6.03 10.05 -9.65
CA CYS A 120 6.53 10.79 -8.51
C CYS A 120 7.69 11.66 -8.95
N HIS A 121 7.63 12.94 -8.60
CA HIS A 121 8.76 13.86 -8.69
C HIS A 121 9.03 14.41 -7.31
N ASN A 122 10.15 13.98 -6.71
CA ASN A 122 10.51 14.26 -5.33
C ASN A 122 9.38 13.87 -4.35
N ASP A 123 8.65 14.85 -3.84
CA ASP A 123 7.58 14.68 -2.85
C ASP A 123 6.17 14.87 -3.43
N GLN A 124 6.04 15.15 -4.73
CA GLN A 124 4.73 15.24 -5.38
C GLN A 124 4.46 13.96 -6.18
N THR A 125 3.39 13.26 -5.82
CA THR A 125 2.90 12.11 -6.57
C THR A 125 1.67 12.48 -7.36
N ARG A 126 1.60 12.05 -8.62
CA ARG A 126 0.43 12.14 -9.48
C ARG A 126 0.06 10.74 -9.94
N THR A 127 -1.19 10.37 -9.74
CA THR A 127 -1.73 9.13 -10.30
C THR A 127 -2.75 9.47 -11.36
N ILE A 128 -2.52 8.92 -12.53
CA ILE A 128 -3.33 9.09 -13.72
C ILE A 128 -4.15 7.82 -13.89
N LEU A 129 -5.46 8.00 -13.99
CA LEU A 129 -6.46 6.97 -14.26
C LEU A 129 -7.11 7.30 -15.61
N PRO A 130 -6.56 6.78 -16.73
CA PRO A 130 -7.01 7.10 -18.08
C PRO A 130 -8.49 6.82 -18.31
N ASP A 131 -8.98 5.66 -17.85
CA ASP A 131 -10.36 5.23 -18.07
C ASP A 131 -11.37 6.12 -17.34
N ALA A 132 -10.99 6.62 -16.16
CA ALA A 132 -11.79 7.58 -15.38
C ALA A 132 -11.59 9.04 -15.82
N ARG A 133 -10.62 9.32 -16.71
CA ARG A 133 -10.14 10.67 -17.06
C ARG A 133 -9.86 11.52 -15.82
N LEU A 134 -9.15 10.93 -14.85
CA LEU A 134 -8.89 11.52 -13.54
C LEU A 134 -7.39 11.52 -13.25
N ILE A 135 -6.90 12.64 -12.70
CA ILE A 135 -5.57 12.76 -12.11
C ILE A 135 -5.76 13.05 -10.63
N VAL A 136 -5.22 12.21 -9.77
CA VAL A 136 -5.14 12.45 -8.32
C VAL A 136 -3.75 12.96 -8.01
N VAL A 137 -3.66 14.14 -7.42
CA VAL A 137 -2.42 14.77 -6.98
C VAL A 137 -2.32 14.65 -5.47
N GLU A 138 -1.22 14.07 -5.02
CA GLU A 138 -0.86 13.93 -3.62
C GLU A 138 0.40 14.75 -3.36
N ASP A 139 0.24 15.86 -2.64
CA ASP A 139 1.36 16.62 -2.13
C ASP A 139 1.80 15.96 -0.82
N LEU A 140 2.73 15.01 -0.90
CA LEU A 140 3.29 14.34 0.26
C LEU A 140 4.27 15.29 0.96
N HIS A 141 3.77 16.35 1.61
CA HIS A 141 4.56 17.21 2.51
C HIS A 141 5.05 16.48 3.78
N ALA A 142 4.89 15.16 3.84
CA ALA A 142 5.41 14.29 4.87
C ALA A 142 5.60 12.87 4.30
N ASP A 143 6.83 12.37 4.29
CA ASP A 143 7.18 11.12 4.95
C ASP A 143 6.59 9.76 4.53
N PHE A 144 5.89 9.61 3.38
CA PHE A 144 5.19 8.34 3.06
C PHE A 144 5.62 7.49 1.83
N SER A 145 6.63 7.80 1.03
CA SER A 145 7.12 6.88 -0.03
C SER A 145 7.81 5.58 0.49
N PHE A 146 7.34 4.40 0.09
CA PHE A 146 7.99 3.11 0.39
C PHE A 146 9.41 3.01 -0.24
N PRO A 147 10.42 2.41 0.41
CA PRO A 147 10.43 1.92 1.78
C PRO A 147 10.77 3.04 2.79
N ARG A 148 9.77 3.86 3.16
CA ARG A 148 9.73 4.75 4.35
C ARG A 148 9.01 4.10 5.54
N MET A 149 8.77 2.78 5.52
CA MET A 149 8.34 2.04 6.73
C MET A 149 9.40 2.11 7.85
N LEU A 150 10.66 2.44 7.53
CA LEU A 150 11.73 2.74 8.49
C LEU A 150 11.67 4.16 9.10
N LYS A 151 10.49 4.79 9.15
CA LYS A 151 10.29 6.13 9.74
C LYS A 151 9.61 6.11 11.11
N ALA A 152 9.59 4.98 11.79
CA ALA A 152 9.45 4.99 13.24
C ALA A 152 10.89 5.07 13.82
N PRO A 153 11.46 6.28 14.02
CA PRO A 153 12.84 6.42 14.52
C PRO A 153 13.07 5.80 15.90
N HIS A 154 12.00 5.42 16.61
CA HIS A 154 12.06 4.77 17.92
C HIS A 154 11.58 3.31 17.90
N ALA A 155 11.06 2.78 16.79
CA ALA A 155 10.67 1.39 16.73
C ALA A 155 11.91 0.49 16.71
N ASP A 156 12.12 -0.24 17.80
CA ASP A 156 13.14 -1.27 17.89
C ASP A 156 12.67 -2.52 17.14
N VAL A 157 12.88 -2.54 15.83
CA VAL A 157 12.55 -3.68 14.96
C VAL A 157 13.21 -4.96 15.49
N SER A 158 14.39 -4.86 16.11
CA SER A 158 15.12 -6.02 16.60
C SER A 158 14.49 -6.68 17.83
N ALA A 159 13.70 -5.94 18.61
CA ALA A 159 12.94 -6.52 19.72
C ALA A 159 11.84 -7.48 19.21
N PHE A 160 11.30 -7.22 18.02
CA PHE A 160 10.13 -7.92 17.50
C PHE A 160 10.40 -8.83 16.31
N TYR A 161 11.57 -8.75 15.71
CA TYR A 161 11.95 -9.57 14.57
C TYR A 161 13.34 -10.15 14.70
N THR A 162 13.50 -11.38 14.23
CA THR A 162 14.79 -12.06 14.09
C THR A 162 15.14 -12.19 12.63
N MET A 163 16.36 -11.79 12.26
CA MET A 163 16.91 -11.95 10.92
C MET A 163 17.65 -13.30 10.79
N LYS A 164 17.48 -13.98 9.66
CA LYS A 164 18.23 -15.18 9.30
C LYS A 164 18.64 -15.14 7.84
N ARG A 165 19.91 -15.43 7.54
CA ARG A 165 20.38 -15.62 6.15
C ARG A 165 20.01 -17.03 5.69
N GLU A 166 19.39 -17.15 4.52
CA GLU A 166 18.93 -18.43 3.93
C GLU A 166 19.74 -18.85 2.68
N GLY A 167 20.88 -18.19 2.42
CA GLY A 167 21.77 -18.52 1.30
C GLY A 167 21.64 -17.53 0.15
N HIS A 168 21.75 -18.01 -1.08
CA HIS A 168 21.66 -17.19 -2.29
C HIS A 168 21.03 -17.96 -3.44
N GLU A 169 20.35 -17.26 -4.34
CA GLU A 169 19.80 -17.82 -5.57
C GLU A 169 19.86 -16.80 -6.72
N ARG A 170 19.42 -17.18 -7.91
CA ARG A 170 19.33 -16.27 -9.05
C ARG A 170 17.89 -15.76 -9.20
N CYS A 171 17.70 -14.44 -9.23
CA CYS A 171 16.41 -13.77 -9.48
C CYS A 171 16.58 -12.68 -10.55
N ALA A 172 15.66 -12.60 -11.51
CA ALA A 172 15.69 -11.60 -12.60
C ALA A 172 17.04 -11.50 -13.35
N GLY A 173 17.82 -12.58 -13.39
CA GLY A 173 19.16 -12.60 -14.01
C GLY A 173 20.33 -12.22 -13.08
N TYR A 174 20.07 -11.90 -11.80
CA TYR A 174 21.08 -11.50 -10.83
C TYR A 174 21.24 -12.50 -9.69
N VAL A 175 22.44 -12.60 -9.11
CA VAL A 175 22.68 -13.38 -7.88
C VAL A 175 22.20 -12.56 -6.68
N CYS A 176 21.25 -13.10 -5.94
CA CYS A 176 20.61 -12.46 -4.80
C CYS A 176 20.87 -13.23 -3.51
N ASP A 177 21.20 -12.52 -2.44
CA ASP A 177 21.22 -13.08 -1.10
C ASP A 177 19.80 -13.16 -0.54
N ILE A 178 19.48 -14.28 0.11
CA ILE A 178 18.17 -14.53 0.70
C ILE A 178 18.24 -14.24 2.19
N THR A 179 17.38 -13.35 2.64
CA THR A 179 17.23 -13.02 4.06
C THR A 179 15.78 -13.24 4.48
N ARG A 180 15.60 -13.98 5.57
CA ARG A 180 14.31 -14.17 6.22
C ARG A 180 14.24 -13.30 7.47
N ILE A 181 13.16 -12.55 7.59
CA ILE A 181 12.78 -11.80 8.78
C ILE A 181 11.61 -12.54 9.42
N LYS A 182 11.80 -13.07 10.62
CA LYS A 182 10.78 -13.82 11.34
C LYS A 182 10.26 -12.99 12.51
N PRO A 183 8.94 -12.83 12.70
CA PRO A 183 8.41 -12.18 13.87
C PRO A 183 8.63 -13.03 15.13
N ASN A 184 8.82 -12.36 16.26
CA ASN A 184 8.98 -12.96 17.57
C ASN A 184 7.63 -13.16 18.30
N ASP A 185 6.54 -12.62 17.73
CA ASP A 185 5.16 -12.76 18.19
C ASP A 185 4.20 -13.06 17.03
N ASP A 186 2.89 -13.06 17.31
CA ASP A 186 1.83 -13.33 16.34
C ASP A 186 1.07 -12.07 15.88
N LEU A 187 1.66 -10.89 16.09
CA LEU A 187 1.03 -9.60 15.77
C LEU A 187 1.44 -9.05 14.40
N ARG A 188 2.31 -9.74 13.69
CA ARG A 188 2.93 -9.23 12.46
C ARG A 188 3.37 -10.39 11.56
N TYR A 189 3.49 -10.13 10.27
CA TYR A 189 3.92 -11.14 9.30
C TYR A 189 5.45 -11.29 9.24
N GLY A 190 5.90 -12.43 8.71
CA GLY A 190 7.30 -12.62 8.35
C GLY A 190 7.58 -12.17 6.91
N TYR A 191 8.85 -12.03 6.58
CA TYR A 191 9.28 -11.69 5.23
C TYR A 191 10.40 -12.60 4.76
N ARG A 192 10.44 -12.89 3.47
CA ARG A 192 11.62 -13.42 2.79
C ARG A 192 11.99 -12.47 1.66
N LEU A 193 13.24 -12.02 1.67
CA LEU A 193 13.72 -10.91 0.87
C LEU A 193 14.98 -11.33 0.10
N TRP A 194 15.01 -11.02 -1.18
CA TRP A 194 16.10 -11.32 -2.09
C TRP A 194 16.77 -10.03 -2.52
N THR A 195 18.00 -9.84 -2.11
CA THR A 195 18.76 -8.62 -2.40
C THR A 195 19.90 -8.91 -3.34
N GLU A 196 20.00 -8.17 -4.44
CA GLU A 196 21.12 -8.30 -5.37
C GLU A 196 22.43 -7.93 -4.68
N ARG A 197 23.47 -8.77 -4.82
CA ARG A 197 24.71 -8.68 -4.03
C ARG A 197 25.50 -7.39 -4.20
N GLY A 198 25.59 -6.87 -5.42
CA GLY A 198 26.40 -5.69 -5.71
C GLY A 198 25.72 -4.38 -5.31
N SER A 199 24.44 -4.26 -5.59
CA SER A 199 23.64 -3.04 -5.39
C SER A 199 22.96 -3.00 -4.03
N GLY A 200 22.61 -4.15 -3.45
CA GLY A 200 21.73 -4.24 -2.29
C GLY A 200 20.25 -3.98 -2.61
N LEU A 201 19.88 -3.86 -3.89
CA LEU A 201 18.50 -3.64 -4.32
C LEU A 201 17.66 -4.89 -4.07
N LEU A 202 16.44 -4.70 -3.57
CA LEU A 202 15.47 -5.77 -3.39
C LEU A 202 14.91 -6.21 -4.76
N VAL A 203 15.17 -7.45 -5.15
CA VAL A 203 14.76 -8.03 -6.44
C VAL A 203 13.46 -8.83 -6.30
N LYS A 204 13.26 -9.44 -5.13
CA LYS A 204 12.05 -10.20 -4.81
C LYS A 204 11.76 -10.09 -3.32
N ALA A 205 10.48 -10.06 -2.98
CA ALA A 205 9.98 -10.03 -1.62
C ALA A 205 8.78 -10.97 -1.50
N GLN A 206 8.67 -11.67 -0.38
CA GLN A 206 7.52 -12.46 0.00
C GLN A 206 7.07 -12.04 1.40
N THR A 207 5.78 -11.82 1.58
CA THR A 207 5.13 -11.73 2.89
C THR A 207 4.68 -13.14 3.30
N LEU A 208 4.99 -13.54 4.53
CA LEU A 208 4.80 -14.89 5.04
C LEU A 208 3.88 -14.88 6.27
N ASP A 209 2.95 -15.84 6.35
CA ASP A 209 2.18 -16.07 7.57
C ASP A 209 3.01 -16.77 8.66
N ALA A 210 2.38 -17.05 9.81
CA ALA A 210 3.02 -17.69 10.95
C ALA A 210 3.51 -19.12 10.64
N GLN A 211 2.89 -19.79 9.67
CA GLN A 211 3.26 -21.14 9.19
C GLN A 211 4.34 -21.08 8.11
N GLY A 212 4.70 -19.89 7.61
CA GLY A 212 5.67 -19.68 6.55
C GLY A 212 5.09 -19.84 5.14
N LYS A 213 3.76 -19.87 5.00
CA LYS A 213 3.08 -19.83 3.70
C LYS A 213 3.20 -18.41 3.13
N VAL A 214 3.42 -18.33 1.82
CA VAL A 214 3.47 -17.05 1.10
C VAL A 214 2.05 -16.49 1.00
N LEU A 215 1.83 -15.32 1.58
CA LEU A 215 0.59 -14.55 1.45
C LEU A 215 0.64 -13.73 0.16
N ASP A 216 1.70 -12.92 0.04
CA ASP A 216 1.95 -12.03 -1.09
C ASP A 216 3.40 -12.13 -1.56
N GLN A 217 3.61 -11.84 -2.84
CA GLN A 217 4.92 -11.82 -3.46
C GLN A 217 5.05 -10.66 -4.43
N VAL A 218 6.19 -9.98 -4.38
CA VAL A 218 6.61 -9.02 -5.41
C VAL A 218 7.94 -9.51 -5.98
N ALA A 219 8.06 -9.58 -7.31
CA ALA A 219 9.29 -10.06 -7.94
C ALA A 219 9.55 -9.35 -9.27
N PHE A 220 10.77 -8.89 -9.48
CA PHE A 220 11.21 -8.49 -10.82
C PHE A 220 11.27 -9.72 -11.74
N THR A 221 10.65 -9.61 -12.91
CA THR A 221 10.84 -10.55 -14.02
C THR A 221 11.98 -10.09 -14.92
N GLN A 222 12.17 -8.77 -15.02
CA GLN A 222 13.30 -8.13 -15.67
C GLN A 222 13.75 -6.94 -14.84
N LEU A 223 15.06 -6.83 -14.59
CA LEU A 223 15.65 -5.72 -13.85
C LEU A 223 16.87 -5.19 -14.61
N ASN A 224 16.91 -3.87 -14.78
CA ASN A 224 18.03 -3.14 -15.33
C ASN A 224 18.58 -2.20 -14.26
N LEU A 225 19.80 -2.46 -13.80
CA LEU A 225 20.50 -1.60 -12.86
C LEU A 225 21.27 -0.51 -13.63
N ASN A 226 21.22 0.73 -13.14
CA ASN A 226 21.84 1.90 -13.78
C ASN A 226 21.35 2.15 -15.23
N PRO A 227 20.02 2.20 -15.47
CA PRO A 227 19.49 2.56 -16.77
C PRO A 227 19.87 4.00 -17.15
N LYS A 228 19.88 4.31 -18.45
CA LYS A 228 20.09 5.68 -18.94
C LYS A 228 18.98 6.60 -18.40
N PRO A 229 19.31 7.82 -17.94
CA PRO A 229 18.33 8.78 -17.43
C PRO A 229 17.20 9.08 -18.43
N ARG A 230 15.98 9.26 -17.92
CA ARG A 230 14.80 9.70 -18.68
C ARG A 230 14.20 10.96 -18.04
N PRO A 231 14.80 12.15 -18.25
CA PRO A 231 14.39 13.37 -17.57
C PRO A 231 12.96 13.82 -17.89
N ASN A 232 12.43 13.43 -19.06
CA ASN A 232 11.10 13.81 -19.51
C ASN A 232 9.98 12.85 -19.04
N LEU A 233 10.29 11.89 -18.18
CA LEU A 233 9.38 10.80 -17.80
C LEU A 233 8.05 11.27 -17.19
N VAL A 234 8.07 12.32 -16.35
CA VAL A 234 6.86 12.91 -15.77
C VAL A 234 6.04 13.61 -16.85
N THR A 235 6.68 14.45 -17.67
CA THR A 235 6.02 15.18 -18.76
C THR A 235 5.42 14.21 -19.78
N GLN A 236 6.13 13.13 -20.11
CA GLN A 236 5.66 12.07 -21.02
C GLN A 236 4.42 11.36 -20.46
N ALA A 237 4.38 11.06 -19.17
CA ALA A 237 3.21 10.43 -18.55
C ALA A 237 1.95 11.31 -18.61
N LEU A 238 2.11 12.64 -18.62
CA LEU A 238 1.02 13.62 -18.68
C LEU A 238 0.58 13.98 -20.10
N GLN A 239 1.22 13.44 -21.14
CA GLN A 239 0.79 13.66 -22.52
C GLN A 239 -0.59 13.02 -22.75
N GLY A 240 -1.52 13.75 -23.38
CA GLY A 240 -2.85 13.22 -23.68
C GLY A 240 -3.84 13.28 -22.50
N THR A 241 -3.47 13.91 -21.38
CA THR A 241 -4.37 14.10 -20.23
C THR A 241 -5.15 15.41 -20.29
N GLU A 242 -5.25 16.05 -21.46
CA GLU A 242 -6.00 17.29 -21.62
C GLU A 242 -7.49 17.09 -21.29
N GLY A 243 -8.02 17.98 -20.43
CA GLY A 243 -9.40 17.92 -19.97
C GLY A 243 -9.70 16.81 -18.96
N TYR A 244 -8.69 16.14 -18.40
CA TYR A 244 -8.88 15.24 -17.25
C TYR A 244 -9.29 16.05 -16.02
N GLN A 245 -10.13 15.47 -15.17
CA GLN A 245 -10.39 16.05 -13.86
C GLN A 245 -9.13 15.94 -13.00
N VAL A 246 -8.83 16.97 -12.21
CA VAL A 246 -7.69 16.97 -11.30
C VAL A 246 -8.22 17.11 -9.87
N GLU A 247 -7.98 16.09 -9.07
CA GLU A 247 -8.33 16.06 -7.65
C GLU A 247 -7.06 16.18 -6.81
N HIS A 248 -7.04 17.14 -5.88
CA HIS A 248 -5.95 17.27 -4.92
C HIS A 248 -6.33 16.60 -3.62
N MET A 249 -5.69 15.48 -3.31
CA MET A 249 -5.86 14.85 -2.01
C MET A 249 -4.94 15.55 -1.00
N ARG A 250 -5.55 16.44 -0.21
CA ARG A 250 -4.84 17.17 0.85
C ARG A 250 -4.94 16.40 2.16
N ALA A 251 -3.79 16.20 2.79
CA ALA A 251 -3.69 15.72 4.15
C ALA A 251 -3.17 16.86 5.03
N SER A 252 -3.93 17.23 6.05
CA SER A 252 -3.53 18.25 7.02
C SER A 252 -3.06 17.57 8.30
N PRO A 253 -1.79 17.75 8.73
CA PRO A 253 -1.31 17.20 9.98
C PRO A 253 -2.18 17.63 11.16
N THR A 254 -2.44 16.72 12.08
CA THR A 254 -3.22 16.96 13.30
C THR A 254 -2.74 16.03 14.42
N SER A 255 -3.44 16.00 15.56
CA SER A 255 -3.24 14.98 16.60
C SER A 255 -4.51 14.16 16.78
N ALA A 256 -4.35 12.87 17.08
CA ALA A 256 -5.47 11.98 17.39
C ALA A 256 -6.36 12.55 18.50
N ARG A 257 -5.76 13.10 19.56
CA ARG A 257 -6.48 13.71 20.68
C ARG A 257 -7.29 14.94 20.26
N ALA A 258 -6.75 15.82 19.41
CA ALA A 258 -7.50 16.96 18.87
C ALA A 258 -8.68 16.51 18.00
N GLN A 259 -8.54 15.37 17.34
CA GLN A 259 -9.63 14.70 16.63
C GLN A 259 -10.52 13.86 17.54
N GLY A 260 -10.31 13.87 18.87
CA GLY A 260 -11.06 13.15 19.89
C GLY A 260 -10.86 11.64 19.89
N TRP A 261 -9.71 11.16 19.45
CA TRP A 261 -9.33 9.75 19.45
C TRP A 261 -8.18 9.49 20.43
N THR A 262 -8.23 8.35 21.10
CA THR A 262 -7.11 7.84 21.89
C THR A 262 -7.06 6.33 21.84
N LEU A 263 -5.89 5.78 22.12
CA LEU A 263 -5.67 4.34 22.22
C LEU A 263 -5.55 3.99 23.70
N ALA A 264 -6.54 3.29 24.25
CA ALA A 264 -6.62 2.95 25.67
C ALA A 264 -5.48 2.01 26.11
N LYS A 265 -5.02 1.16 25.19
CA LYS A 265 -3.88 0.26 25.37
C LYS A 265 -2.96 0.36 24.16
N PRO A 266 -1.64 0.52 24.34
CA PRO A 266 -0.71 0.44 23.21
C PRO A 266 -0.69 -0.98 22.62
N VAL A 267 -0.51 -1.07 21.31
CA VAL A 267 -0.26 -2.36 20.64
C VAL A 267 1.25 -2.61 20.63
N PRO A 268 1.76 -3.74 21.17
CA PRO A 268 3.19 -3.96 21.35
C PRO A 268 4.02 -3.76 20.08
N GLY A 269 5.00 -2.86 20.17
CA GLY A 269 5.93 -2.53 19.08
C GLY A 269 5.41 -1.56 18.03
N PHE A 270 4.11 -1.24 18.00
CA PHE A 270 3.57 -0.26 17.07
C PHE A 270 3.53 1.14 17.69
N GLU A 271 4.15 2.09 17.00
CA GLU A 271 4.21 3.50 17.39
C GLU A 271 3.40 4.37 16.44
N SER A 272 2.84 5.46 16.96
CA SER A 272 2.15 6.46 16.14
C SER A 272 3.13 7.20 15.26
N VAL A 273 3.00 7.06 13.94
CA VAL A 273 3.84 7.75 12.93
C VAL A 273 3.25 9.11 12.58
N GLY A 274 1.92 9.25 12.61
CA GLY A 274 1.28 10.53 12.32
C GLY A 274 -0.24 10.45 12.31
N THR A 275 -0.87 11.62 12.46
CA THR A 275 -2.32 11.77 12.33
C THR A 275 -2.62 12.89 11.35
N TYR A 276 -3.58 12.65 10.45
CA TYR A 276 -3.95 13.59 9.38
C TYR A 276 -5.46 13.70 9.27
N GLN A 277 -5.96 14.90 8.99
CA GLN A 277 -7.30 15.07 8.44
C GLN A 277 -7.24 14.98 6.91
N ARG A 278 -8.17 14.22 6.34
CA ARG A 278 -8.36 14.07 4.91
C ARG A 278 -9.79 14.43 4.53
N ARG A 279 -9.92 15.24 3.49
CA ARG A 279 -11.20 15.47 2.83
C ARG A 279 -11.39 14.45 1.72
N LEU A 280 -12.47 13.70 1.80
CA LEU A 280 -12.80 12.63 0.86
C LEU A 280 -14.20 12.85 0.34
N VAL A 281 -14.48 12.41 -0.89
CA VAL A 281 -15.84 12.46 -1.44
C VAL A 281 -16.50 11.10 -1.25
N LEU A 282 -17.37 10.98 -0.26
CA LEU A 282 -18.16 9.77 -0.03
C LEU A 282 -19.60 10.00 -0.53
N ARG A 283 -20.03 9.18 -1.50
CA ARG A 283 -21.38 9.30 -2.12
C ARG A 283 -21.67 10.70 -2.68
N GLY A 284 -20.66 11.33 -3.29
CA GLY A 284 -20.77 12.68 -3.85
C GLY A 284 -20.80 13.81 -2.81
N LYS A 285 -20.61 13.52 -1.52
CA LYS A 285 -20.49 14.54 -0.47
C LYS A 285 -19.07 14.59 0.10
N PRO A 286 -18.49 15.78 0.30
CA PRO A 286 -17.23 15.90 1.01
C PRO A 286 -17.44 15.48 2.47
N VAL A 287 -16.59 14.58 2.96
CA VAL A 287 -16.54 14.09 4.32
C VAL A 287 -15.11 14.23 4.81
N GLU A 288 -14.95 14.80 5.99
CA GLU A 288 -13.67 14.84 6.69
C GLU A 288 -13.47 13.51 7.43
N VAL A 289 -12.32 12.88 7.22
CA VAL A 289 -11.92 11.63 7.87
C VAL A 289 -10.57 11.84 8.53
N THR A 290 -10.45 11.33 9.76
CA THR A 290 -9.17 11.27 10.45
C THR A 290 -8.44 9.99 10.06
N GLN A 291 -7.23 10.10 9.53
CA GLN A 291 -6.29 8.98 9.39
C GLN A 291 -5.28 9.02 10.52
N TRP A 292 -5.11 7.91 11.24
CA TRP A 292 -4.05 7.73 12.24
C TRP A 292 -3.19 6.53 11.86
N LEU A 293 -1.91 6.78 11.58
CA LEU A 293 -0.97 5.77 11.12
C LEU A 293 -0.07 5.29 12.26
N PHE A 294 0.11 3.98 12.32
CA PHE A 294 1.02 3.28 13.22
C PHE A 294 2.02 2.42 12.44
N SER A 295 3.21 2.24 12.99
CA SER A 295 4.22 1.32 12.43
C SER A 295 5.09 0.73 13.52
N ASP A 296 5.57 -0.49 13.32
CA ASP A 296 6.60 -1.14 14.14
C ASP A 296 7.99 -1.09 13.48
N GLY A 297 8.17 -0.24 12.47
CA GLY A 297 9.38 -0.12 11.65
C GLY A 297 9.40 -1.03 10.43
N LEU A 298 8.52 -2.03 10.32
CA LEU A 298 8.41 -2.91 9.15
C LEU A 298 6.97 -3.07 8.67
N ALA A 299 6.04 -3.41 9.55
CA ALA A 299 4.61 -3.41 9.32
C ALA A 299 3.99 -2.03 9.63
N SER A 300 2.80 -1.78 9.07
CA SER A 300 2.03 -0.57 9.35
C SER A 300 0.53 -0.83 9.43
N VAL A 301 -0.14 -0.02 10.23
CA VAL A 301 -1.60 -0.04 10.42
C VAL A 301 -2.14 1.38 10.33
N SER A 302 -3.14 1.60 9.48
CA SER A 302 -3.88 2.85 9.37
C SER A 302 -5.28 2.71 9.96
N LEU A 303 -5.64 3.63 10.85
CA LEU A 303 -7.00 3.81 11.34
C LEU A 303 -7.65 4.97 10.59
N PHE A 304 -8.81 4.73 9.99
CA PHE A 304 -9.63 5.76 9.37
C PHE A 304 -10.91 5.93 10.18
N ALA A 305 -11.15 7.12 10.70
CA ALA A 305 -12.34 7.42 11.47
C ALA A 305 -13.14 8.54 10.81
N GLY A 306 -14.41 8.27 10.52
CA GLY A 306 -15.33 9.21 9.90
C GLY A 306 -16.77 9.04 10.39
N PRO A 307 -17.67 9.98 10.09
CA PRO A 307 -19.07 9.88 10.48
C PRO A 307 -19.72 8.64 9.84
N THR A 308 -20.56 7.94 10.61
CA THR A 308 -21.28 6.76 10.11
C THR A 308 -22.28 7.16 9.03
N THR A 309 -22.41 6.34 8.00
CA THR A 309 -23.57 6.37 7.10
C THR A 309 -24.42 5.14 7.37
N ASP A 310 -25.75 5.27 7.37
CA ASP A 310 -26.74 4.31 7.89
C ASP A 310 -26.74 2.89 7.28
N SER A 311 -25.78 2.55 6.43
CA SER A 311 -25.72 1.28 5.69
C SER A 311 -24.48 0.40 5.97
N GLN A 312 -23.68 0.70 6.99
CA GLN A 312 -22.46 -0.07 7.28
C GLN A 312 -22.70 -1.16 8.34
N ARG A 313 -22.49 -2.44 7.98
CA ARG A 313 -22.54 -3.57 8.90
C ARG A 313 -21.26 -3.61 9.74
N GLN A 314 -21.39 -3.59 11.07
CA GLN A 314 -20.27 -3.71 12.00
C GLN A 314 -19.62 -5.11 11.88
N GLY A 315 -18.30 -5.18 12.05
CA GLY A 315 -17.56 -6.45 12.04
C GLY A 315 -17.30 -7.02 10.64
N ALA A 316 -17.49 -6.23 9.59
CA ALA A 316 -17.07 -6.65 8.25
C ALA A 316 -15.53 -6.66 8.19
N SER A 317 -14.96 -7.84 7.93
CA SER A 317 -13.54 -8.00 7.59
C SER A 317 -13.39 -8.20 6.09
N LEU A 318 -12.37 -7.58 5.51
CA LEU A 318 -11.96 -7.78 4.12
C LEU A 318 -10.50 -8.24 4.13
N HIS A 319 -10.24 -9.35 3.46
CA HIS A 319 -8.90 -9.90 3.27
C HIS A 319 -8.51 -9.76 1.81
N MET A 320 -7.34 -9.17 1.56
CA MET A 320 -6.80 -9.00 0.22
C MET A 320 -5.30 -9.23 0.26
N GLY A 321 -4.89 -10.49 0.07
CA GLY A 321 -3.49 -10.88 0.18
C GLY A 321 -2.97 -10.80 1.61
N ASP A 322 -1.89 -10.07 1.81
CA ASP A 322 -1.36 -9.73 3.12
C ASP A 322 -2.10 -8.57 3.79
N THR A 323 -2.90 -7.82 3.05
CA THR A 323 -3.63 -6.68 3.59
C THR A 323 -4.98 -7.10 4.13
N ASN A 324 -5.19 -6.86 5.42
CA ASN A 324 -6.47 -7.05 6.08
C ASN A 324 -7.10 -5.68 6.39
N ALA A 325 -8.44 -5.62 6.36
CA ALA A 325 -9.21 -4.46 6.76
C ALA A 325 -10.38 -4.87 7.65
N LEU A 326 -10.54 -4.20 8.79
CA LEU A 326 -11.61 -4.41 9.75
C LEU A 326 -12.46 -3.14 9.87
N LEU A 327 -13.76 -3.26 9.63
CA LEU A 327 -14.73 -2.21 9.89
C LEU A 327 -15.35 -2.38 11.28
N ASP A 328 -15.14 -1.39 12.13
CA ASP A 328 -15.75 -1.27 13.45
C ASP A 328 -16.59 0.01 13.57
N ARG A 329 -17.38 0.10 14.63
CA ARG A 329 -18.25 1.24 14.94
C ARG A 329 -18.05 1.69 16.38
N LYS A 330 -17.74 2.98 16.56
CA LYS A 330 -17.62 3.65 17.87
C LYS A 330 -18.70 4.73 17.97
N GLY A 331 -19.89 4.34 18.41
CA GLY A 331 -21.05 5.24 18.52
C GLY A 331 -21.54 5.74 17.14
N SER A 332 -21.45 7.06 16.92
CA SER A 332 -21.78 7.72 15.65
C SER A 332 -20.65 7.69 14.61
N TRP A 333 -19.51 7.06 14.93
CA TRP A 333 -18.33 6.99 14.06
C TRP A 333 -18.13 5.59 13.48
N SER A 334 -17.83 5.53 12.20
CA SER A 334 -17.30 4.34 11.53
C SER A 334 -15.77 4.39 11.57
N VAL A 335 -15.17 3.28 11.97
CA VAL A 335 -13.72 3.12 12.05
C VAL A 335 -13.31 2.00 11.11
N ILE A 336 -12.34 2.25 10.23
CA ILE A 336 -11.74 1.23 9.39
C ILE A 336 -10.28 1.08 9.80
N VAL A 337 -9.90 -0.11 10.25
CA VAL A 337 -8.52 -0.47 10.57
C VAL A 337 -7.99 -1.25 9.39
N VAL A 338 -6.88 -0.81 8.79
CA VAL A 338 -6.28 -1.47 7.62
C VAL A 338 -4.79 -1.64 7.83
N GLY A 339 -4.24 -2.79 7.49
CA GLY A 339 -2.80 -3.00 7.53
C GLY A 339 -2.37 -4.34 6.96
N ALA A 340 -1.11 -4.43 6.56
CA ALA A 340 -0.44 -5.67 6.20
C ALA A 340 -0.01 -6.42 7.47
N VAL A 341 -1.00 -6.82 8.29
CA VAL A 341 -0.83 -7.48 9.60
C VAL A 341 -1.89 -8.57 9.78
N PRO A 342 -1.67 -9.58 10.65
CA PRO A 342 -2.68 -10.55 11.02
C PRO A 342 -3.97 -9.91 11.55
N ASP A 343 -5.11 -10.57 11.35
CA ASP A 343 -6.42 -10.11 11.84
C ASP A 343 -6.45 -9.79 13.33
N LYS A 344 -5.73 -10.60 14.13
CA LYS A 344 -5.56 -10.39 15.56
C LYS A 344 -5.08 -8.96 15.87
N THR A 345 -4.16 -8.44 15.07
CA THR A 345 -3.60 -7.09 15.24
C THR A 345 -4.62 -6.01 14.93
N LEU A 346 -5.44 -6.20 13.89
CA LEU A 346 -6.51 -5.25 13.57
C LEU A 346 -7.54 -5.17 14.70
N HIS A 347 -7.91 -6.31 15.27
CA HIS A 347 -8.80 -6.37 16.42
C HIS A 347 -8.22 -5.68 17.64
N LEU A 348 -6.93 -5.87 17.96
CA LEU A 348 -6.28 -5.16 19.06
C LEU A 348 -6.33 -3.63 18.89
N PHE A 349 -6.11 -3.13 17.67
CA PHE A 349 -6.24 -1.71 17.38
C PHE A 349 -7.69 -1.23 17.51
N ALA A 350 -8.65 -1.94 16.93
CA ALA A 350 -10.07 -1.59 16.98
C ALA A 350 -10.60 -1.57 18.43
N ASP A 351 -10.27 -2.59 19.22
CA ASP A 351 -10.69 -2.74 20.61
C ASP A 351 -10.05 -1.68 21.52
N SER A 352 -8.80 -1.31 21.23
CA SER A 352 -8.08 -0.28 22.01
C SER A 352 -8.46 1.14 21.62
N LEU A 353 -9.02 1.37 20.44
CA LEU A 353 -9.41 2.70 19.98
C LEU A 353 -10.66 3.18 20.72
N THR A 354 -10.58 4.35 21.33
CA THR A 354 -11.68 4.95 22.09
C THR A 354 -11.89 6.41 21.71
N ARG A 355 -13.14 6.85 21.88
CA ARG A 355 -13.57 8.23 21.64
C ARG A 355 -13.40 9.04 22.92
N LEU A 356 -12.68 10.15 22.83
CA LEU A 356 -12.63 11.18 23.86
C LEU A 356 -13.86 12.08 23.68
N HIS A 357 -14.95 11.71 24.35
CA HIS A 357 -16.27 12.34 24.32
C HIS A 357 -17.10 12.11 23.05
#